data_AF-A0A849WIX0-F1
#
_entry.id   AF-A0A849WIX0-F1
#
_cell.length_a   1.000
_cell.length_b   1.000
_cell.length_c   1.000
_cell.angle_alpha   90.00
_cell.angle_beta   90.00
_cell.angle_gamma   90.00
#
_symmetry.space_group_name_H-M   'P 1'
#
loop_
_entity.id
_entity.type
_entity.pdbx_description
1 polymer ?
#
loop_
_entity_poly.entity_id
_entity_poly.type
_entity_poly.pdbx_seq_one_letter_code
_entity_poly.pdbx_strand_id
1 'polypeptide(L)'
;MKKIFLIGGLLMSQFLFAEGFMDGNWTTGYVSGSGKIDLQVEDSKVLLKIDRNTCSLNAIGEPTACTRMAALEIQGKLEADVESSGRFPRGTMIYKIKDTSYGVVYFRNAFSTWHRLLKYDKKGVVIFAANLEMKTI
;
A
#
# COMPACT_ATOMS: atom_id res chain seq x y z
N MET A 1 -47.81 2.00 10.45
CA MET A 1 -46.75 1.56 9.52
C MET A 1 -45.39 1.90 10.12
N LYS A 2 -44.68 0.92 10.71
CA LYS A 2 -43.32 1.10 11.25
C LYS A 2 -42.31 0.78 10.14
N LYS A 3 -41.54 1.77 9.69
CA LYS A 3 -40.47 1.57 8.70
C LYS A 3 -39.27 0.92 9.38
N ILE A 4 -38.88 -0.23 8.83
CA ILE A 4 -37.79 -1.09 9.29
C ILE A 4 -36.44 -0.46 8.92
N PHE A 5 -35.52 -0.47 9.88
CA PHE A 5 -34.11 -0.14 9.75
C PHE A 5 -33.44 -1.07 8.72
N LEU A 6 -32.96 -0.52 7.60
CA LEU A 6 -32.17 -1.21 6.57
C LEU A 6 -30.89 -0.42 6.28
N ILE A 7 -30.02 -0.29 7.29
CA ILE A 7 -28.69 0.35 7.12
C ILE A 7 -27.55 -0.63 7.47
N GLY A 8 -27.83 -1.76 8.14
CA GLY A 8 -26.77 -2.70 8.57
C GLY A 8 -26.18 -3.60 7.48
N GLY A 9 -26.87 -3.83 6.36
CA GLY A 9 -26.46 -4.85 5.37
C GLY A 9 -25.38 -4.41 4.36
N LEU A 10 -25.14 -3.11 4.20
CA LEU A 10 -24.27 -2.59 3.13
C LEU A 10 -22.80 -2.47 3.52
N LEU A 11 -22.47 -2.53 4.81
CA LEU A 11 -21.09 -2.44 5.30
C LEU A 11 -20.37 -3.79 5.29
N MET A 12 -21.08 -4.90 5.53
CA MET A 12 -20.46 -6.24 5.65
C MET A 12 -19.89 -6.81 4.35
N SER A 13 -20.40 -6.42 3.18
CA SER A 13 -19.92 -6.97 1.90
C SER A 13 -18.58 -6.41 1.43
N GLN A 14 -18.14 -5.28 2.00
CA GLN A 14 -16.85 -4.66 1.63
C GLN A 14 -15.66 -5.30 2.36
N PHE A 15 -15.90 -5.98 3.49
CA PHE A 15 -14.83 -6.58 4.30
C PHE A 15 -14.38 -7.95 3.81
N LEU A 16 -15.24 -8.69 3.10
CA LEU A 16 -14.92 -10.05 2.62
C LEU A 16 -13.88 -10.09 1.48
N PHE A 17 -13.45 -8.93 0.96
CA PHE A 17 -12.47 -8.85 -0.15
C PHE A 17 -11.10 -8.32 0.28
N ALA A 18 -10.93 -7.98 1.56
CA ALA A 18 -9.69 -7.48 2.15
C ALA A 18 -8.72 -8.59 2.59
N GLU A 19 -9.19 -9.84 2.74
CA GLU A 19 -8.41 -10.95 3.31
C GLU A 19 -7.14 -11.27 2.49
N GLY A 20 -7.13 -11.00 1.19
CA GLY A 20 -6.00 -11.32 0.31
C GLY A 20 -4.77 -10.42 0.41
N PHE A 21 -4.86 -9.24 1.03
CA PHE A 21 -3.69 -8.35 1.23
C PHE A 21 -2.98 -8.60 2.58
N MET A 22 -3.60 -9.33 3.49
CA MET A 22 -3.14 -9.36 4.88
C MET A 22 -1.91 -10.24 5.11
N ASP A 23 -1.59 -11.12 4.16
CA ASP A 23 -0.39 -11.95 4.17
C ASP A 23 0.29 -11.93 2.80
N GLY A 24 1.53 -11.45 2.73
CA GLY A 24 2.29 -11.44 1.49
C GLY A 24 3.58 -10.65 1.54
N ASN A 25 4.32 -10.74 0.43
CA ASN A 25 5.54 -9.99 0.19
C ASN A 25 5.38 -9.20 -1.11
N TRP A 26 5.54 -7.89 -1.02
CA TRP A 26 5.47 -6.98 -2.15
C TRP A 26 6.77 -6.20 -2.28
N THR A 27 7.08 -5.82 -3.50
CA THR A 27 8.27 -5.03 -3.82
C THR A 27 7.94 -4.01 -4.88
N THR A 28 8.80 -3.02 -5.04
CA THR A 28 8.77 -2.11 -6.18
C THR A 28 9.91 -2.45 -7.13
N GLY A 29 9.74 -2.11 -8.40
CA GLY A 29 10.89 -1.80 -9.26
C GLY A 29 11.71 -0.62 -8.68
N TYR A 30 12.75 -0.18 -9.40
CA TYR A 30 13.46 1.02 -9.01
C TYR A 30 12.55 2.25 -9.07
N VAL A 31 12.39 2.94 -7.95
CA VAL A 31 11.67 4.21 -7.85
C VAL A 31 12.69 5.33 -7.74
N SER A 32 12.76 6.20 -8.74
CA SER A 32 13.69 7.34 -8.72
C SER A 32 13.56 8.16 -7.43
N GLY A 33 14.70 8.45 -6.78
CA GLY A 33 14.77 9.17 -5.51
C GLY A 33 14.43 8.36 -4.24
N SER A 34 13.80 7.19 -4.38
CA SER A 34 13.40 6.32 -3.26
C SER A 34 14.07 4.95 -3.29
N GLY A 35 14.61 4.55 -4.44
CA GLY A 35 15.26 3.27 -4.68
C GLY A 35 14.29 2.10 -4.68
N LYS A 36 14.67 1.02 -4.00
CA LYS A 36 13.85 -0.20 -3.90
C LYS A 36 13.05 -0.18 -2.60
N ILE A 37 11.80 -0.60 -2.68
CA ILE A 37 10.92 -0.70 -1.53
C ILE A 37 10.45 -2.14 -1.43
N ASP A 38 10.62 -2.75 -0.26
CA ASP A 38 10.09 -4.07 0.07
C ASP A 38 9.08 -3.92 1.21
N LEU A 39 7.91 -4.52 1.06
CA LEU A 39 6.85 -4.55 2.05
C LEU A 39 6.52 -6.02 2.34
N GLN A 40 6.66 -6.42 3.59
CA GLN A 40 6.19 -7.71 4.08
C GLN A 40 5.01 -7.47 5.03
N VAL A 41 3.94 -8.22 4.84
CA VAL A 41 2.77 -8.22 5.74
C VAL A 41 2.49 -9.66 6.15
N GLU A 42 2.35 -9.89 7.45
CA GLU A 42 1.97 -11.18 8.03
C GLU A 42 1.09 -10.93 9.27
N ASP A 43 -0.13 -11.44 9.26
CA ASP A 43 -1.11 -11.25 10.35
C ASP A 43 -1.25 -9.76 10.73
N SER A 44 -1.44 -8.91 9.72
CA SER A 44 -1.48 -7.44 9.83
C SER A 44 -0.18 -6.76 10.31
N LYS A 45 0.85 -7.51 10.71
CA LYS A 45 2.16 -6.94 11.08
C LYS A 45 2.90 -6.59 9.81
N VAL A 46 3.58 -5.45 9.83
CA VAL A 46 4.27 -4.92 8.66
C VAL A 46 5.75 -4.79 8.94
N LEU A 47 6.55 -5.18 7.96
CA LEU A 47 7.94 -4.80 7.82
C LEU A 47 8.12 -4.10 6.47
N LEU A 48 8.31 -2.78 6.52
CA LEU A 48 8.55 -1.94 5.35
C LEU A 48 10.03 -1.56 5.32
N LYS A 49 10.72 -1.94 4.25
CA LYS A 49 12.12 -1.61 3.99
C LYS A 49 12.19 -0.70 2.77
N ILE A 50 12.89 0.43 2.91
CA ILE A 50 13.13 1.38 1.82
C ILE A 50 14.64 1.53 1.68
N ASP A 51 15.20 0.93 0.64
CA ASP A 51 16.58 1.08 0.25
C ASP A 51 16.72 2.24 -0.73
N ARG A 52 16.97 3.43 -0.20
CA ARG A 52 17.20 4.62 -1.01
C ARG A 52 18.53 4.49 -1.72
N ASN A 53 18.46 4.48 -3.03
CA ASN A 53 19.61 4.51 -3.90
C ASN A 53 19.39 5.50 -5.05
N THR A 54 20.49 6.03 -5.55
CA THR A 54 20.51 6.79 -6.80
C THR A 54 21.12 5.89 -7.86
N CYS A 55 20.42 5.70 -8.97
CA CYS A 55 20.88 4.87 -10.06
C CYS A 55 21.05 5.70 -11.33
N SER A 56 22.10 5.41 -12.10
CA SER A 56 22.18 5.82 -13.50
C SER A 56 21.17 5.02 -14.31
N LEU A 57 20.52 5.66 -15.29
CA LEU A 57 19.56 5.02 -16.18
C LEU A 57 20.18 4.80 -17.56
N ASN A 58 19.83 3.70 -18.21
CA ASN A 58 20.16 3.48 -19.63
C ASN A 58 19.23 4.33 -20.54
N ALA A 59 19.42 4.20 -21.86
CA ALA A 59 18.65 4.95 -22.86
C ALA A 59 17.13 4.69 -22.84
N ILE A 60 16.68 3.58 -22.22
CA ILE A 60 15.26 3.24 -22.08
C ILE A 60 14.73 3.48 -20.65
N GLY A 61 15.53 4.08 -19.76
CA GLY A 61 15.12 4.45 -18.41
C GLY A 61 15.27 3.36 -17.34
N GLU A 62 15.94 2.25 -17.65
CA GLU A 62 16.19 1.19 -16.66
C GLU A 62 17.46 1.46 -15.84
N PRO A 63 17.46 1.13 -14.53
CA PRO A 63 18.61 1.30 -13.66
C PRO A 63 19.78 0.39 -14.07
N THR A 64 21.00 0.95 -14.14
CA THR A 64 22.22 0.20 -14.51
C THR A 64 23.23 0.11 -13.37
N ALA A 65 23.65 1.25 -12.82
CA ALA A 65 24.60 1.34 -11.72
C ALA A 65 23.99 2.16 -10.59
N CYS A 66 23.91 1.58 -9.39
CA CYS A 66 23.23 2.18 -8.24
C CYS A 66 24.19 2.42 -7.08
N THR A 67 24.12 3.61 -6.48
CA THR A 67 24.80 3.94 -5.23
C THR A 67 23.78 3.99 -4.11
N ARG A 68 23.97 3.15 -3.08
CA ARG A 68 23.14 3.16 -1.88
C ARG A 68 23.39 4.43 -1.08
N MET A 69 22.32 5.14 -0.76
CA MET A 69 22.37 6.39 0.02
C MET A 69 21.94 6.16 1.47
N ALA A 70 20.82 5.48 1.67
CA ALA A 70 20.26 5.24 2.99
C ALA A 70 19.37 4.01 2.98
N ALA A 71 19.17 3.43 4.17
CA ALA A 71 18.18 2.40 4.40
C ALA A 71 17.25 2.86 5.51
N LEU A 72 15.95 2.65 5.30
CA LEU A 72 14.93 2.89 6.31
C LEU A 72 14.16 1.59 6.52
N GLU A 73 14.01 1.19 7.77
CA GLU A 73 13.18 0.07 8.16
C GLU A 73 12.08 0.58 9.09
N ILE A 74 10.85 0.20 8.81
CA ILE A 74 9.66 0.55 9.57
C ILE A 74 8.93 -0.74 9.90
N GLN A 75 8.66 -0.93 11.20
CA GLN A 75 7.84 -2.01 11.69
C GLN A 75 6.56 -1.43 12.28
N GLY A 76 5.44 -2.10 12.04
CA GLY A 76 4.15 -1.60 12.52
C GLY A 76 3.02 -2.59 12.32
N LYS A 77 1.79 -2.09 12.43
CA LYS A 77 0.57 -2.85 12.15
C LYS A 77 -0.30 -2.11 11.15
N LEU A 78 -0.97 -2.83 10.26
CA LEU A 78 -1.98 -2.27 9.39
C LEU A 78 -3.27 -2.03 10.16
N GLU A 79 -3.83 -0.84 10.00
CA GLU A 79 -5.17 -0.48 10.46
C GLU A 79 -5.99 0.00 9.25
N ALA A 80 -7.16 -0.59 9.04
CA ALA A 80 -8.03 -0.22 7.93
C ALA A 80 -8.64 1.17 8.15
N ASP A 81 -8.47 2.06 7.18
CA ASP A 81 -9.09 3.38 7.12
C ASP A 81 -10.41 3.27 6.34
N VAL A 82 -11.44 2.76 7.03
CA VAL A 82 -12.75 2.46 6.43
C VAL A 82 -13.42 3.73 5.90
N GLU A 83 -13.28 4.85 6.61
CA GLU A 83 -13.88 6.13 6.22
C GLU A 83 -13.29 6.62 4.90
N SER A 84 -11.95 6.65 4.78
CA SER A 84 -11.31 7.08 3.53
C SER A 84 -11.61 6.10 2.41
N SER A 85 -11.58 4.80 2.68
CA SER A 85 -11.85 3.74 1.70
C SER A 85 -13.24 3.89 1.07
N GLY A 86 -14.26 4.24 1.87
CA GLY A 86 -15.62 4.46 1.39
C GLY A 86 -15.81 5.63 0.43
N ARG A 87 -14.81 6.52 0.30
CA ARG A 87 -14.83 7.66 -0.64
C ARG A 87 -14.28 7.31 -2.03
N PHE A 88 -13.72 6.12 -2.20
CA PHE A 88 -13.14 5.66 -3.47
C PHE A 88 -14.01 4.59 -4.15
N PRO A 89 -13.74 4.25 -5.41
CA PRO A 89 -14.49 3.20 -6.11
C PRO A 89 -14.51 1.89 -5.32
N ARG A 90 -15.61 1.14 -5.46
CA ARG A 90 -15.77 -0.18 -4.83
C ARG A 90 -14.56 -1.07 -5.15
N GLY A 91 -14.12 -1.83 -4.13
CA GLY A 91 -12.93 -2.66 -4.22
C GLY A 91 -11.64 -1.96 -3.78
N THR A 92 -11.70 -0.68 -3.41
CA THR A 92 -10.59 0.04 -2.78
C THR A 92 -10.60 -0.17 -1.27
N MET A 93 -9.47 -0.57 -0.70
CA MET A 93 -9.23 -0.58 0.74
C MET A 93 -7.92 0.15 1.04
N ILE A 94 -7.96 1.08 1.98
CA ILE A 94 -6.81 1.85 2.45
C ILE A 94 -6.45 1.37 3.84
N TYR A 95 -5.19 1.04 4.04
CA TYR A 95 -4.62 0.70 5.33
C TYR A 95 -3.57 1.73 5.73
N LYS A 96 -3.53 2.12 7.00
CA LYS A 96 -2.44 2.92 7.58
C LYS A 96 -1.50 1.97 8.30
N ILE A 97 -0.19 2.23 8.20
CA ILE A 97 0.78 1.59 9.10
C ILE A 97 0.79 2.43 10.38
N LYS A 98 0.23 1.88 11.45
CA LYS A 98 0.01 2.54 12.74
C LYS A 98 1.26 3.29 13.22
N ASP A 99 1.07 4.51 13.71
CA ASP A 99 2.12 5.38 14.24
C ASP A 99 3.22 5.77 13.24
N THR A 100 2.93 5.67 11.93
CA THR A 100 3.86 6.08 10.87
C THR A 100 3.19 7.00 9.86
N SER A 101 4.02 7.64 9.02
CA SER A 101 3.56 8.41 7.88
C SER A 101 3.23 7.56 6.64
N TYR A 102 3.06 6.24 6.77
CA TYR A 102 2.92 5.34 5.65
C TYR A 102 1.58 4.59 5.68
N GLY A 103 1.13 4.18 4.50
CA GLY A 103 -0.05 3.34 4.35
C GLY A 103 -0.02 2.61 3.03
N VAL A 104 -0.96 1.71 2.84
CA VAL A 104 -1.05 0.88 1.64
C VAL A 104 -2.46 0.93 1.10
N VAL A 105 -2.57 0.98 -0.22
CA VAL A 105 -3.84 0.79 -0.92
C VAL A 105 -3.85 -0.60 -1.52
N TYR A 106 -4.94 -1.31 -1.27
CA TYR A 106 -5.36 -2.48 -1.99
C TYR A 106 -6.52 -2.11 -2.89
N PHE A 107 -6.45 -2.49 -4.16
CA PHE A 107 -7.59 -2.37 -5.06
C PHE A 107 -7.81 -3.67 -5.82
N ARG A 108 -9.07 -4.11 -5.87
CA ARG A 108 -9.49 -5.23 -6.69
C ARG A 108 -10.85 -5.01 -7.31
N ASN A 109 -10.95 -5.24 -8.61
CA ASN A 109 -12.21 -5.37 -9.33
C ASN A 109 -12.17 -6.59 -10.26
N ALA A 110 -13.18 -6.74 -11.14
CA ALA A 110 -13.27 -7.86 -12.07
C ALA A 110 -12.13 -7.93 -13.10
N PHE A 111 -11.42 -6.83 -13.35
CA PHE A 111 -10.46 -6.70 -14.46
C PHE A 111 -9.03 -6.45 -14.00
N SER A 112 -8.83 -6.04 -12.75
CA SER A 112 -7.55 -5.56 -12.26
C SER A 112 -7.42 -5.74 -10.75
N THR A 113 -6.20 -6.04 -10.33
CA THR A 113 -5.78 -6.01 -8.93
C THR A 113 -4.47 -5.25 -8.87
N TRP A 114 -4.36 -4.27 -7.98
CA TRP A 114 -3.13 -3.52 -7.78
C TRP A 114 -2.97 -3.08 -6.33
N HIS A 115 -1.71 -2.86 -5.98
CA HIS A 115 -1.28 -2.47 -4.64
C HIS A 115 -0.41 -1.23 -4.74
N ARG A 116 -0.45 -0.37 -3.73
CA ARG A 116 0.36 0.85 -3.74
C ARG A 116 0.77 1.28 -2.35
N LEU A 117 2.06 1.52 -2.13
CA LEU A 117 2.54 2.19 -0.93
C LEU A 117 2.27 3.68 -1.05
N LEU A 118 1.79 4.29 0.02
CA LEU A 118 1.59 5.73 0.18
C LEU A 118 2.46 6.26 1.31
N LYS A 119 2.96 7.48 1.15
CA LYS A 119 3.50 8.30 2.25
C LYS A 119 2.67 9.55 2.39
N TYR A 120 2.31 9.87 3.62
CA TYR A 120 1.55 11.05 3.99
C TYR A 120 2.47 12.11 4.61
N ASP A 121 2.11 13.39 4.43
CA ASP A 121 2.67 14.46 5.24
C ASP A 121 1.95 14.57 6.61
N LYS A 122 2.34 15.56 7.41
CA LYS A 122 1.74 15.81 8.73
C LYS A 122 0.26 16.25 8.66
N LYS A 123 -0.23 16.65 7.49
CA LYS A 123 -1.63 17.06 7.26
C LYS A 123 -2.47 15.90 6.70
N GLY A 124 -1.89 14.72 6.52
CA GLY A 124 -2.56 13.57 5.93
C GLY A 124 -2.63 13.59 4.40
N VAL A 125 -1.90 14.50 3.75
CA VAL A 125 -1.84 14.59 2.28
C VAL A 125 -0.83 13.58 1.75
N VAL A 126 -1.18 12.85 0.68
CA VAL A 126 -0.26 11.92 0.02
C VAL A 126 0.83 12.71 -0.72
N ILE A 127 2.09 12.48 -0.33
CA ILE A 127 3.28 13.13 -0.91
C ILE A 127 4.17 12.17 -1.70
N PHE A 128 3.91 10.86 -1.59
CA PHE A 128 4.60 9.83 -2.36
C PHE A 128 3.68 8.63 -2.54
N ALA A 129 3.79 8.02 -3.71
CA ALA A 129 3.06 6.83 -4.09
C ALA A 129 3.96 5.92 -4.94
N ALA A 130 3.99 4.63 -4.65
CA ALA A 130 4.69 3.63 -5.45
C ALA A 130 3.85 2.38 -5.62
N ASN A 131 3.70 1.92 -6.86
CA ASN A 131 3.01 0.66 -7.15
C ASN A 131 3.81 -0.51 -6.58
N LEU A 132 3.12 -1.43 -5.96
CA LEU A 132 3.67 -2.62 -5.33
C LEU A 132 3.32 -3.84 -6.17
N GLU A 133 4.31 -4.67 -6.44
CA GLU A 133 4.20 -5.92 -7.18
C GLU A 133 4.48 -7.08 -6.24
N MET A 134 3.79 -8.21 -6.44
CA MET A 134 4.00 -9.39 -5.62
C MET A 134 5.40 -9.94 -5.89
N LYS A 135 6.17 -10.18 -4.82
CA LYS A 135 7.52 -10.72 -4.93
C LYS A 135 7.42 -12.22 -5.20
N THR A 136 7.65 -12.62 -6.45
CA THR A 136 7.82 -14.03 -6.81
C THR A 136 9.12 -14.55 -6.19
N ILE A 137 9.02 -15.71 -5.52
CA ILE A 137 10.15 -16.45 -4.94
C ILE A 137 10.82 -17.25 -6.06
#